data_AF-K2Q8E7-F1
#
_entry.id   AF-K2Q8E7-F1
#
_cell.length_a   1.000
_cell.length_b   1.000
_cell.length_c   1.000
_cell.angle_alpha   90.00
_cell.angle_beta   90.00
_cell.angle_gamma   90.00
#
_symmetry.space_group_name_H-M   'P 1'
#
loop_
_entity.id
_entity.type
_entity.pdbx_description
1 polymer ?
#
loop_
_entity_poly.entity_id
_entity_poly.type
_entity_poly.pdbx_seq_one_letter_code
_entity_poly.pdbx_strand_id
1 'polypeptide(L)'
;MPLFDRILIVDWSGAGQPVTGKNSLWACLARRDDDGHAIEWIENFSTRHAFMQRLDAVVGAAVAEGQRLLCGFDFAFGYPAGTAERLTGEPHWRSLWRKIADEIEDAPDNRNNRFDLASRWNAIHFAGEPRFWGRPHQHAYADLSDKKPSAPQTAPFAFRRSEQFAKGAKSVWQLTYNGSVGSQTLLGINRLLRFLDESGHGEHIAVWPFETGFATGFEKLIVFAEIYPSLFDLSGEDAVKDQAQVRTVAETFARFDADGRLAMLLDRPAVLSDDEVAVAIAEEGWVLGIGHRELEIAGGDTPLWPAGHLPHKGRERTATGIVPTSDVDSLSVNAGAAVSDHVAVSEAATRHTPLSPRVGEMSRSDRGGYPHAAACSLDYIRDPAEIYRQSFATIREEADLDRFPAVLQPLVIRLIHACGMVDLADDVRWSEGAFEAGAAALEKGAPVLVDVEMVRHGVIRRLLPVENEILCLLNDERVRPKAAEIGNTRSAAQVDLWDEHLEGAVVAIGNAPTALFRLLERIDAGAPKPAVILGFPVGFVGAAESKDELIANPRGIPYVAVRGRRGGSAMASAAVNALAGGLGTNV
;
A
#
# COMPACT_ATOMS: atom_id res chain seq x y z
N MET A 1 6.01 -30.98 17.57
CA MET A 1 6.53 -30.23 18.73
C MET A 1 6.66 -28.78 18.30
N PRO A 2 6.37 -27.81 19.17
CA PRO A 2 6.49 -26.40 18.82
C PRO A 2 7.95 -26.06 18.48
N LEU A 3 8.15 -25.18 17.50
CA LEU A 3 9.45 -24.81 16.96
C LEU A 3 10.10 -23.66 17.72
N PHE A 4 9.31 -22.78 18.35
CA PHE A 4 9.80 -21.55 18.95
C PHE A 4 9.30 -21.39 20.39
N ASP A 5 10.16 -20.84 21.25
CA ASP A 5 9.81 -20.47 22.62
C ASP A 5 9.23 -19.05 22.68
N ARG A 6 9.66 -18.19 21.75
CA ARG A 6 9.20 -16.81 21.62
C ARG A 6 8.92 -16.45 20.17
N ILE A 7 7.95 -15.55 19.97
CA ILE A 7 7.58 -15.02 18.65
C ILE A 7 7.50 -13.50 18.76
N LEU A 8 8.35 -12.82 18.01
CA LEU A 8 8.38 -11.37 17.86
C LEU A 8 7.78 -11.00 16.50
N ILE A 9 6.74 -10.18 16.49
CA ILE A 9 6.13 -9.65 15.27
C ILE A 9 6.32 -8.15 15.20
N VAL A 10 6.73 -7.65 14.04
CA VAL A 10 7.10 -6.25 13.81
C VAL A 10 6.37 -5.71 12.59
N ASP A 11 5.53 -4.69 12.81
CA ASP A 11 5.03 -3.81 11.75
C ASP A 11 6.04 -2.68 11.55
N TRP A 12 6.71 -2.70 10.40
CA TRP A 12 7.84 -1.83 10.12
C TRP A 12 7.40 -0.49 9.55
N SER A 13 8.06 0.61 9.93
CA SER A 13 7.72 1.93 9.39
C SER A 13 8.80 2.50 8.48
N GLY A 14 8.37 2.98 7.31
CA GLY A 14 9.17 3.79 6.40
C GLY A 14 9.22 5.29 6.75
N ALA A 15 8.72 5.70 7.91
CA ALA A 15 8.67 7.12 8.29
C ALA A 15 10.06 7.80 8.21
N GLY A 16 10.09 9.04 7.69
CA GLY A 16 11.32 9.83 7.54
C GLY A 16 11.68 10.70 8.75
N GLN A 17 10.89 10.61 9.82
CA GLN A 17 11.03 11.36 11.06
C GLN A 17 10.42 10.54 12.21
N PRO A 18 10.65 10.89 13.49
CA PRO A 18 10.07 10.17 14.61
C PRO A 18 8.54 10.29 14.60
N VAL A 19 7.82 9.19 14.80
CA VAL A 19 6.34 9.16 14.77
C VAL A 19 5.81 8.06 15.69
N THR A 20 4.70 8.34 16.38
CA THR A 20 3.99 7.37 17.23
C THR A 20 2.53 7.23 16.80
N GLY A 21 1.86 6.14 17.19
CA GLY A 21 0.47 5.86 16.85
C GLY A 21 0.30 5.24 15.46
N LYS A 22 -0.60 5.77 14.63
CA LYS A 22 -0.91 5.20 13.31
C LYS A 22 0.25 5.39 12.33
N ASN A 23 0.52 4.37 11.51
CA ASN A 23 1.60 4.33 10.51
C ASN A 23 3.01 4.49 11.11
N SER A 24 3.19 4.01 12.35
CA SER A 24 4.49 4.01 13.05
C SER A 24 4.92 2.59 13.39
N LEU A 25 6.12 2.41 13.90
CA LEU A 25 6.67 1.08 14.13
C LEU A 25 6.02 0.45 15.38
N TRP A 26 5.37 -0.69 15.21
CA TRP A 26 4.80 -1.49 16.30
C TRP A 26 5.48 -2.84 16.38
N ALA A 27 5.68 -3.35 17.58
CA ALA A 27 6.15 -4.71 17.77
C ALA A 27 5.45 -5.39 18.95
N CYS A 28 5.27 -6.70 18.84
CA CYS A 28 4.64 -7.54 19.84
C CYS A 28 5.48 -8.78 20.06
N LEU A 29 5.83 -9.06 21.32
CA LEU A 29 6.54 -10.27 21.72
C LEU A 29 5.58 -11.19 22.50
N ALA A 30 5.42 -12.41 22.00
CA ALA A 30 4.74 -13.49 22.69
C ALA A 30 5.77 -14.52 23.18
N ARG A 31 5.52 -15.10 24.36
CA ARG A 31 6.29 -16.22 24.90
C ARG A 31 5.37 -17.40 25.14
N ARG A 32 5.85 -18.60 24.83
CA ARG A 32 5.17 -19.85 25.15
C ARG A 32 5.13 -20.09 26.67
N ASP A 33 4.00 -20.52 27.18
CA ASP A 33 3.79 -20.93 28.56
C ASP A 33 2.94 -22.21 28.64
N ASP A 34 2.59 -22.63 29.87
CA ASP A 34 1.88 -23.89 30.10
C ASP A 34 0.43 -23.87 29.58
N ASP A 35 -0.18 -22.68 29.44
CA ASP A 35 -1.57 -22.49 28.98
C ASP A 35 -1.66 -22.18 27.47
N GLY A 36 -0.54 -22.24 26.77
CA GLY A 36 -0.40 -21.81 25.38
C GLY A 36 0.69 -20.77 25.28
N HIS A 37 0.33 -19.50 25.10
CA HIS A 37 1.28 -18.38 24.98
C HIS A 37 0.71 -17.12 25.64
N ALA A 38 1.59 -16.30 26.20
CA ALA A 38 1.26 -14.98 26.75
C ALA A 38 2.00 -13.87 26.01
N ILE A 39 1.32 -12.73 25.81
CA ILE A 39 1.96 -11.50 25.33
C ILE A 39 2.83 -10.94 26.45
N GLU A 40 4.15 -10.90 26.22
CA GLU A 40 5.09 -10.27 27.17
C GLU A 40 4.99 -8.75 27.09
N TRP A 41 4.95 -8.21 25.88
CA TRP A 41 4.79 -6.78 25.65
C TRP A 41 4.31 -6.49 24.23
N ILE A 42 3.67 -5.34 24.10
CA ILE A 42 3.32 -4.71 22.83
C ILE A 42 3.68 -3.23 22.93
N GLU A 43 4.56 -2.78 22.04
CA GLU A 43 5.22 -1.48 22.16
C GLU A 43 5.20 -0.73 20.82
N ASN A 44 5.08 0.60 20.92
CA ASN A 44 5.21 1.51 19.79
C ASN A 44 6.55 2.25 19.86
N PHE A 45 7.34 2.17 18.79
CA PHE A 45 8.65 2.79 18.71
C PHE A 45 8.59 4.02 17.81
N SER A 46 9.07 5.14 18.33
CA SER A 46 9.10 6.39 17.57
C SER A 46 10.12 6.36 16.44
N THR A 47 11.19 5.56 16.55
CA THR A 47 12.23 5.41 15.54
C THR A 47 12.62 3.95 15.32
N ARG A 48 13.12 3.65 14.11
CA ARG A 48 13.72 2.35 13.80
C ARG A 48 14.92 2.04 14.70
N HIS A 49 15.73 3.05 15.01
CA HIS A 49 16.90 2.89 15.88
C HIS A 49 16.51 2.45 17.31
N ALA A 50 15.46 3.05 17.89
CA ALA A 50 14.96 2.62 19.20
C ALA A 50 14.45 1.18 19.19
N PHE A 51 13.75 0.78 18.13
CA PHE A 51 13.35 -0.62 17.95
C PHE A 51 14.56 -1.56 17.83
N MET A 52 15.60 -1.19 17.08
CA MET A 52 16.78 -2.06 16.93
C MET A 52 17.50 -2.30 18.27
N GLN A 53 17.50 -1.33 19.19
CA GLN A 53 18.00 -1.54 20.56
C GLN A 53 17.13 -2.55 21.33
N ARG A 54 15.82 -2.53 21.11
CA ARG A 54 14.90 -3.52 21.70
C ARG A 54 15.12 -4.91 21.12
N LEU A 55 15.30 -5.00 19.79
CA LEU A 55 15.59 -6.26 19.10
C LEU A 55 16.88 -6.90 19.64
N ASP A 56 17.94 -6.11 19.81
CA ASP A 56 19.21 -6.55 20.38
C ASP A 56 19.02 -7.21 21.76
N ALA A 57 18.28 -6.54 22.66
CA ALA A 57 17.99 -7.09 23.98
C ALA A 57 17.16 -8.40 23.93
N VAL A 58 16.19 -8.49 23.02
CA VAL A 58 15.33 -9.68 22.88
C VAL A 58 16.12 -10.86 22.31
N VAL A 59 16.91 -10.62 21.27
CA VAL A 59 17.76 -11.64 20.65
C VAL A 59 18.84 -12.09 21.63
N GLY A 60 19.51 -11.17 22.31
CA GLY A 60 20.51 -11.46 23.33
C GLY A 60 19.97 -12.32 24.47
N ALA A 61 18.75 -12.02 24.95
CA ALA A 61 18.08 -12.84 25.96
C ALA A 61 17.76 -14.26 25.44
N ALA A 62 17.20 -14.39 24.24
CA ALA A 62 16.91 -15.68 23.64
C ALA A 62 18.18 -16.54 23.47
N VAL A 63 19.27 -15.95 22.99
CA VAL A 63 20.57 -16.63 22.85
C VAL A 63 21.11 -17.06 24.21
N ALA A 64 21.08 -16.17 25.23
CA ALA A 64 21.58 -16.48 26.56
C ALA A 64 20.79 -17.60 27.27
N GLU A 65 19.49 -17.68 27.01
CA GLU A 65 18.59 -18.70 27.56
C GLU A 65 18.55 -19.99 26.72
N GLY A 66 19.22 -20.03 25.57
CA GLY A 66 19.16 -21.15 24.63
C GLY A 66 17.76 -21.34 24.02
N GLN A 67 16.97 -20.28 23.98
CA GLN A 67 15.60 -20.28 23.49
C GLN A 67 15.54 -19.97 21.99
N ARG A 68 14.57 -20.60 21.33
CA ARG A 68 14.29 -20.41 19.92
C ARG A 68 13.34 -19.24 19.72
N LEU A 69 13.69 -18.33 18.83
CA LEU A 69 12.92 -17.10 18.57
C LEU A 69 12.61 -16.96 17.08
N LEU A 70 11.34 -16.77 16.75
CA LEU A 70 10.92 -16.30 15.42
C LEU A 70 10.74 -14.78 15.45
N CYS A 71 11.38 -14.07 14.54
CA CYS A 71 11.16 -12.64 14.30
C CYS A 71 10.51 -12.44 12.92
N GLY A 72 9.23 -12.06 12.90
CA GLY A 72 8.49 -11.71 11.69
C GLY A 72 8.51 -10.21 11.43
N PHE A 73 8.94 -9.79 10.23
CA PHE A 73 9.01 -8.38 9.83
C PHE A 73 8.10 -8.04 8.64
N ASP A 74 7.29 -6.99 8.75
CA ASP A 74 6.40 -6.50 7.69
C ASP A 74 7.13 -5.62 6.66
N PHE A 75 8.03 -6.24 5.89
CA PHE A 75 8.60 -5.68 4.67
C PHE A 75 9.24 -6.78 3.81
N ALA A 76 9.45 -6.50 2.53
CA ALA A 76 10.03 -7.47 1.60
C ALA A 76 11.50 -7.76 1.92
N PHE A 77 11.88 -9.03 1.98
CA PHE A 77 13.28 -9.44 2.15
C PHE A 77 14.06 -9.45 0.85
N GLY A 78 13.41 -9.33 -0.31
CA GLY A 78 14.08 -9.33 -1.60
C GLY A 78 13.37 -8.50 -2.64
N TYR A 79 13.91 -8.56 -3.85
CA TYR A 79 13.35 -7.91 -5.04
C TYR A 79 13.13 -8.94 -6.14
N PRO A 80 12.30 -8.66 -7.16
CA PRO A 80 12.08 -9.58 -8.27
C PRO A 80 13.40 -10.02 -8.92
N ALA A 81 13.46 -11.29 -9.33
CA ALA A 81 14.67 -11.91 -9.85
C ALA A 81 15.33 -11.09 -10.97
N GLY A 82 16.67 -11.10 -10.98
CA GLY A 82 17.49 -10.24 -11.82
C GLY A 82 17.71 -8.82 -11.26
N THR A 83 17.07 -8.47 -10.13
CA THR A 83 17.37 -7.20 -9.45
C THR A 83 18.75 -7.24 -8.82
N ALA A 84 19.10 -8.33 -8.13
CA ALA A 84 20.40 -8.42 -7.47
C ALA A 84 21.51 -8.35 -8.52
N GLU A 85 21.43 -9.19 -9.55
CA GLU A 85 22.40 -9.20 -10.65
C GLU A 85 22.57 -7.83 -11.30
N ARG A 86 21.47 -7.13 -11.60
CA ARG A 86 21.54 -5.81 -12.23
C ARG A 86 22.15 -4.73 -11.35
N LEU A 87 21.96 -4.82 -10.03
CA LEU A 87 22.46 -3.83 -9.08
C LEU A 87 23.89 -4.12 -8.59
N THR A 88 24.25 -5.39 -8.47
CA THR A 88 25.49 -5.84 -7.81
C THR A 88 26.45 -6.58 -8.73
N GLY A 89 25.97 -7.06 -9.88
CA GLY A 89 26.68 -7.99 -10.76
C GLY A 89 26.49 -9.47 -10.40
N GLU A 90 25.76 -9.79 -9.33
CA GLU A 90 25.56 -11.17 -8.86
C GLU A 90 24.09 -11.43 -8.47
N PRO A 91 23.46 -12.54 -8.92
CA PRO A 91 22.09 -12.92 -8.55
C PRO A 91 22.03 -13.53 -7.13
N HIS A 92 22.42 -12.76 -6.11
CA HIS A 92 22.49 -13.23 -4.73
C HIS A 92 21.93 -12.21 -3.72
N TRP A 93 20.98 -12.64 -2.90
CA TRP A 93 20.24 -11.81 -1.95
C TRP A 93 21.16 -11.06 -0.99
N ARG A 94 22.23 -11.71 -0.49
CA ARG A 94 23.16 -11.08 0.46
C ARG A 94 24.01 -10.00 -0.20
N SER A 95 24.32 -10.13 -1.49
CA SER A 95 25.02 -9.09 -2.26
C SER A 95 24.09 -7.88 -2.44
N LEU A 96 22.80 -8.12 -2.69
CA LEU A 96 21.80 -7.05 -2.75
C LEU A 96 21.61 -6.35 -1.40
N TRP A 97 21.48 -7.12 -0.30
CA TRP A 97 21.36 -6.55 1.04
C TRP A 97 22.56 -5.68 1.38
N ARG A 98 23.77 -6.16 1.08
CA ARG A 98 25.01 -5.40 1.32
C ARG A 98 25.02 -4.08 0.55
N LYS A 99 24.69 -4.11 -0.74
CA LYS A 99 24.56 -2.88 -1.54
C LYS A 99 23.53 -1.91 -0.96
N ILE A 100 22.38 -2.40 -0.47
CA ILE A 100 21.39 -1.56 0.22
C ILE A 100 21.99 -0.95 1.49
N ALA A 101 22.64 -1.73 2.35
CA ALA A 101 23.18 -1.26 3.62
C ALA A 101 24.37 -0.29 3.46
N ASP A 102 25.15 -0.44 2.39
CA ASP A 102 26.28 0.43 2.05
C ASP A 102 25.81 1.79 1.51
N GLU A 103 24.67 1.83 0.80
CA GLU A 103 24.19 3.04 0.14
C GLU A 103 23.01 3.73 0.85
N ILE A 104 22.27 3.02 1.70
CA ILE A 104 21.22 3.62 2.54
C ILE A 104 21.85 4.28 3.77
N GLU A 105 21.48 5.54 3.96
CA GLU A 105 21.67 6.25 5.21
C GLU A 105 20.35 6.23 5.98
N ASP A 106 20.37 5.79 7.24
CA ASP A 106 19.22 5.83 8.14
C ASP A 106 19.65 6.28 9.55
N ALA A 107 19.42 7.56 9.83
CA ALA A 107 19.83 8.21 11.07
C ALA A 107 18.97 7.76 12.28
N PRO A 108 19.46 7.93 13.52
CA PRO A 108 18.71 7.59 14.74
C PRO A 108 17.36 8.29 14.88
N ASP A 109 17.19 9.46 14.24
CA ASP A 109 15.95 10.25 14.19
C ASP A 109 15.08 9.95 12.96
N ASN A 110 15.27 8.78 12.31
CA ASN A 110 14.59 8.33 11.09
C ASN A 110 14.89 9.14 9.82
N ARG A 111 15.71 10.20 9.82
CA ARG A 111 16.12 10.85 8.56
C ARG A 111 16.90 9.86 7.70
N ASN A 112 16.63 9.84 6.40
CA ASN A 112 17.22 8.86 5.49
C ASN A 112 17.24 9.35 4.04
N ASN A 113 18.04 8.69 3.21
CA ASN A 113 18.28 9.04 1.81
C ASN A 113 17.54 8.13 0.81
N ARG A 114 16.51 7.39 1.22
CA ARG A 114 15.89 6.31 0.39
C ARG A 114 15.36 6.78 -0.97
N PHE A 115 14.84 8.00 -1.04
CA PHE A 115 14.31 8.56 -2.29
C PHE A 115 15.43 8.99 -3.23
N ASP A 116 16.51 9.58 -2.68
CA ASP A 116 17.72 9.89 -3.43
C ASP A 116 18.39 8.63 -3.96
N LEU A 117 18.49 7.58 -3.14
CA LEU A 117 18.97 6.27 -3.56
C LEU A 117 18.14 5.73 -4.72
N ALA A 118 16.82 5.71 -4.57
CA ALA A 118 15.93 5.17 -5.59
C ALA A 118 16.00 5.95 -6.92
N SER A 119 16.08 7.28 -6.86
CA SER A 119 16.33 8.11 -8.04
C SER A 119 17.66 7.74 -8.69
N ARG A 120 18.73 7.62 -7.91
CA ARG A 120 20.06 7.29 -8.40
C ARG A 120 20.13 5.89 -9.01
N TRP A 121 19.45 4.91 -8.42
CA TRP A 121 19.35 3.57 -8.99
C TRP A 121 18.51 3.52 -10.26
N ASN A 122 17.41 4.28 -10.34
CA ASN A 122 16.69 4.43 -11.60
C ASN A 122 17.59 5.00 -12.70
N ALA A 123 18.40 6.02 -12.40
CA ALA A 123 19.32 6.63 -13.35
C ALA A 123 20.43 5.68 -13.82
N ILE A 124 21.05 4.94 -12.90
CA ILE A 124 22.26 4.15 -13.18
C ILE A 124 21.92 2.75 -13.69
N HIS A 125 20.97 2.07 -13.04
CA HIS A 125 20.72 0.65 -13.25
C HIS A 125 19.44 0.38 -14.05
N PHE A 126 18.52 1.33 -14.11
CA PHE A 126 17.22 1.17 -14.78
C PHE A 126 16.96 2.27 -15.81
N ALA A 127 18.03 2.82 -16.41
CA ALA A 127 17.94 3.86 -17.43
C ALA A 127 17.02 3.43 -18.58
N GLY A 128 16.06 4.28 -18.93
CA GLY A 128 15.07 4.02 -19.99
C GLY A 128 13.87 3.18 -19.54
N GLU A 129 13.94 2.50 -18.40
CA GLU A 129 12.83 1.71 -17.86
C GLU A 129 12.83 1.79 -16.32
N PRO A 130 12.47 2.93 -15.72
CA PRO A 130 12.57 3.12 -14.27
C PRO A 130 11.72 2.10 -13.51
N ARG A 131 12.26 1.60 -12.41
CA ARG A 131 11.57 0.63 -11.54
C ARG A 131 10.94 1.32 -10.35
N PHE A 132 11.75 2.06 -9.59
CA PHE A 132 11.28 2.76 -8.40
C PHE A 132 10.36 3.92 -8.75
N TRP A 133 9.34 4.13 -7.93
CA TRP A 133 8.40 5.23 -8.10
C TRP A 133 7.69 5.58 -6.80
N GLY A 134 7.01 6.72 -6.82
CA GLY A 134 6.33 7.31 -5.69
C GLY A 134 7.29 8.17 -4.88
N ARG A 135 6.97 9.45 -4.79
CA ARG A 135 7.75 10.44 -4.04
C ARG A 135 6.84 11.43 -3.32
N PRO A 136 7.28 12.03 -2.21
CA PRO A 136 6.54 13.14 -1.61
C PRO A 136 6.38 14.25 -2.64
N HIS A 137 5.15 14.75 -2.84
CA HIS A 137 4.87 15.77 -3.87
C HIS A 137 5.70 17.05 -3.70
N GLN A 138 6.17 17.33 -2.48
CA GLN A 138 6.96 18.51 -2.13
C GLN A 138 8.44 18.40 -2.54
N HIS A 139 8.92 17.22 -2.95
CA HIS A 139 10.32 16.99 -3.29
C HIS A 139 10.43 16.51 -4.74
N ALA A 140 11.28 17.14 -5.54
CA ALA A 140 11.58 16.72 -6.90
C ALA A 140 12.88 15.92 -6.93
N TYR A 141 12.87 14.84 -7.71
CA TYR A 141 14.01 13.97 -7.94
C TYR A 141 14.13 13.76 -9.45
N ALA A 142 15.35 13.74 -9.99
CA ALA A 142 15.59 13.73 -11.42
C ALA A 142 14.99 12.49 -12.11
N ASP A 143 15.16 11.31 -11.49
CA ASP A 143 14.85 10.01 -12.09
C ASP A 143 13.87 9.21 -11.24
N LEU A 144 13.07 9.88 -10.41
CA LEU A 144 12.03 9.26 -9.59
C LEU A 144 10.67 9.93 -9.83
N SER A 145 9.80 9.23 -10.54
CA SER A 145 8.44 9.68 -10.82
C SER A 145 7.53 9.55 -9.60
N ASP A 146 6.54 10.43 -9.48
CA ASP A 146 5.42 10.28 -8.56
C ASP A 146 4.42 9.21 -9.02
N LYS A 147 4.37 8.92 -10.33
CA LYS A 147 3.48 7.95 -10.93
C LYS A 147 4.16 6.61 -11.16
N LYS A 148 3.35 5.56 -11.15
CA LYS A 148 3.80 4.20 -11.50
C LYS A 148 4.31 4.19 -12.96
N PRO A 149 5.53 3.67 -13.22
CA PRO A 149 6.05 3.54 -14.57
C PRO A 149 5.25 2.51 -15.36
N SER A 150 5.43 2.49 -16.68
CA SER A 150 4.91 1.43 -17.54
C SER A 150 5.38 0.06 -17.07
N ALA A 151 4.59 -0.98 -17.35
CA ALA A 151 5.00 -2.35 -17.05
C ALA A 151 6.34 -2.65 -17.73
N PRO A 152 7.31 -3.25 -17.01
CA PRO A 152 8.60 -3.54 -17.57
C PRO A 152 8.50 -4.64 -18.64
N GLN A 153 9.21 -4.46 -19.74
CA GLN A 153 9.40 -5.41 -20.82
C GLN A 153 10.57 -6.36 -20.53
N THR A 154 11.52 -5.93 -19.69
CA THR A 154 12.68 -6.73 -19.30
C THR A 154 12.68 -7.02 -17.80
N ALA A 155 13.32 -8.11 -17.38
CA ALA A 155 13.60 -8.32 -15.95
C ALA A 155 14.45 -7.15 -15.41
N PRO A 156 14.33 -6.78 -14.13
CA PRO A 156 13.42 -7.37 -13.15
C PRO A 156 11.98 -6.89 -13.34
N PHE A 157 11.01 -7.75 -13.04
CA PHE A 157 9.58 -7.44 -13.19
C PHE A 157 9.04 -6.58 -12.04
N ALA A 158 7.77 -6.20 -12.11
CA ALA A 158 7.14 -5.34 -11.10
C ALA A 158 6.87 -6.04 -9.76
N PHE A 159 6.73 -7.37 -9.76
CA PHE A 159 6.35 -8.18 -8.60
C PHE A 159 7.26 -9.41 -8.47
N ARG A 160 7.56 -9.78 -7.23
CA ARG A 160 8.14 -11.08 -6.88
C ARG A 160 7.10 -12.17 -7.05
N ARG A 161 7.55 -13.43 -7.10
CA ARG A 161 6.65 -14.58 -7.17
C ARG A 161 5.69 -14.63 -5.98
N SER A 162 6.15 -14.38 -4.76
CA SER A 162 5.32 -14.40 -3.54
C SER A 162 4.10 -13.47 -3.66
N GLU A 163 4.29 -12.27 -4.22
CA GLU A 163 3.25 -11.27 -4.40
C GLU A 163 2.18 -11.68 -5.42
N GLN A 164 2.50 -12.59 -6.35
CA GLN A 164 1.51 -13.14 -7.29
C GLN A 164 0.44 -13.99 -6.59
N PHE A 165 0.77 -14.51 -5.40
CA PHE A 165 -0.12 -15.32 -4.56
C PHE A 165 -0.86 -14.49 -3.51
N ALA A 166 -0.53 -13.21 -3.33
CA ALA A 166 -1.21 -12.26 -2.43
C ALA A 166 -2.00 -11.20 -3.21
N LYS A 167 -3.33 -11.24 -3.10
CA LYS A 167 -4.18 -10.20 -3.71
C LYS A 167 -3.98 -8.87 -2.98
N GLY A 168 -3.76 -7.81 -3.75
CA GLY A 168 -3.58 -6.47 -3.21
C GLY A 168 -2.15 -6.16 -2.78
N ALA A 169 -1.23 -7.14 -2.90
CA ALA A 169 0.19 -6.92 -2.71
C ALA A 169 0.66 -5.72 -3.55
N LYS A 170 1.45 -4.86 -2.93
CA LYS A 170 2.07 -3.73 -3.60
C LYS A 170 3.46 -4.12 -4.06
N SER A 171 3.86 -3.53 -5.17
CA SER A 171 5.19 -3.72 -5.71
C SER A 171 6.23 -3.16 -4.74
N VAL A 172 7.32 -3.89 -4.52
CA VAL A 172 8.50 -3.44 -3.76
C VAL A 172 9.15 -2.19 -4.35
N TRP A 173 8.81 -1.82 -5.58
CA TRP A 173 9.27 -0.60 -6.22
C TRP A 173 8.50 0.67 -5.81
N GLN A 174 7.35 0.53 -5.14
CA GLN A 174 6.53 1.66 -4.68
C GLN A 174 7.02 2.20 -3.34
N LEU A 175 7.56 3.42 -3.32
CA LEU A 175 8.18 4.02 -2.13
C LEU A 175 7.21 4.81 -1.25
N THR A 176 6.08 5.29 -1.76
CA THR A 176 5.12 6.07 -0.95
C THR A 176 3.67 5.83 -1.39
N TYR A 177 2.73 6.52 -0.74
CA TYR A 177 1.28 6.33 -0.80
C TYR A 177 0.78 5.08 -0.06
N ASN A 178 -0.54 4.93 0.00
CA ASN A 178 -1.18 3.85 0.76
C ASN A 178 -0.68 2.46 0.32
N GLY A 179 -0.18 1.71 1.29
CA GLY A 179 0.34 0.36 1.12
C GLY A 179 1.78 0.27 0.55
N SER A 180 2.54 1.37 0.51
CA SER A 180 3.91 1.34 0.00
C SER A 180 4.84 0.46 0.84
N VAL A 181 5.44 -0.55 0.23
CA VAL A 181 6.40 -1.46 0.88
C VAL A 181 7.86 -1.17 0.51
N GLY A 182 8.11 -0.41 -0.57
CA GLY A 182 9.47 -0.17 -1.05
C GLY A 182 10.34 0.65 -0.09
N SER A 183 9.78 1.68 0.53
CA SER A 183 10.49 2.45 1.56
C SER A 183 10.79 1.61 2.81
N GLN A 184 9.83 0.79 3.24
CA GLN A 184 10.02 -0.11 4.39
C GLN A 184 11.12 -1.13 4.07
N THR A 185 11.13 -1.69 2.86
CA THR A 185 12.09 -2.68 2.39
C THR A 185 13.52 -2.16 2.40
N LEU A 186 13.79 -1.01 1.75
CA LEU A 186 15.14 -0.42 1.72
C LEU A 186 15.68 -0.14 3.13
N LEU A 187 14.84 0.43 3.99
CA LEU A 187 15.24 0.79 5.36
C LEU A 187 15.36 -0.43 6.27
N GLY A 188 14.46 -1.41 6.11
CA GLY A 188 14.42 -2.66 6.86
C GLY A 188 15.63 -3.53 6.57
N ILE A 189 15.92 -3.77 5.28
CA ILE A 189 17.09 -4.54 4.84
C ILE A 189 18.39 -3.92 5.38
N ASN A 190 18.57 -2.60 5.27
CA ASN A 190 19.73 -1.91 5.85
C ASN A 190 19.87 -2.21 7.35
N ARG A 191 18.79 -2.08 8.12
CA ARG A 191 18.82 -2.33 9.57
C ARG A 191 19.09 -3.78 9.92
N LEU A 192 18.48 -4.74 9.22
CA LEU A 192 18.68 -6.16 9.48
C LEU A 192 20.08 -6.62 9.09
N LEU A 193 20.62 -6.19 7.94
CA LEU A 193 21.98 -6.59 7.59
C LEU A 193 23.01 -6.05 8.59
N ARG A 194 22.91 -4.76 8.95
CA ARG A 194 23.79 -4.19 9.99
C ARG A 194 23.63 -4.92 11.31
N PHE A 195 22.41 -5.30 11.68
CA PHE A 195 22.21 -6.12 12.88
C PHE A 195 22.91 -7.48 12.78
N LEU A 196 22.79 -8.18 11.64
CA LEU A 196 23.46 -9.47 11.43
C LEU A 196 24.99 -9.34 11.49
N ASP A 197 25.55 -8.28 10.90
CA ASP A 197 27.00 -8.11 10.79
C ASP A 197 27.63 -7.45 12.05
N GLU A 198 26.90 -6.59 12.76
CA GLU A 198 27.46 -5.71 13.81
C GLU A 198 26.98 -6.05 15.24
N SER A 199 25.86 -6.77 15.45
CA SER A 199 25.32 -7.04 16.81
C SER A 199 26.12 -8.07 17.60
N GLY A 200 26.93 -8.90 16.93
CA GLY A 200 27.53 -10.10 17.53
C GLY A 200 26.56 -11.28 17.66
N HIS A 201 25.30 -11.15 17.23
CA HIS A 201 24.31 -12.23 17.24
C HIS A 201 24.13 -12.95 15.89
N GLY A 202 24.77 -12.46 14.81
CA GLY A 202 24.56 -12.95 13.44
C GLY A 202 24.74 -14.46 13.23
N GLU A 203 25.68 -15.09 13.94
CA GLU A 203 25.91 -16.54 13.85
C GLU A 203 24.72 -17.37 14.39
N HIS A 204 23.90 -16.78 15.26
CA HIS A 204 22.71 -17.41 15.83
C HIS A 204 21.42 -17.15 15.05
N ILE A 205 21.47 -16.36 13.97
CA ILE A 205 20.29 -15.92 13.22
C ILE A 205 20.31 -16.49 11.81
N ALA A 206 19.23 -17.18 11.41
CA ALA A 206 18.97 -17.59 10.04
C ALA A 206 17.97 -16.64 9.37
N VAL A 207 18.22 -16.26 8.13
CA VAL A 207 17.24 -15.49 7.32
C VAL A 207 16.45 -16.45 6.44
N TRP A 208 15.16 -16.63 6.73
CA TRP A 208 14.27 -17.49 5.97
C TRP A 208 13.67 -16.77 4.74
N PRO A 209 13.54 -17.43 3.58
CA PRO A 209 14.00 -18.79 3.26
C PRO A 209 15.45 -18.86 2.78
N PHE A 210 16.14 -17.72 2.65
CA PHE A 210 17.45 -17.59 2.01
C PHE A 210 18.54 -18.53 2.54
N GLU A 211 18.66 -18.65 3.87
CA GLU A 211 19.69 -19.50 4.50
C GLU A 211 19.14 -20.87 4.91
N THR A 212 17.82 -21.05 4.85
CA THR A 212 17.15 -22.25 5.37
C THR A 212 16.67 -23.18 4.26
N GLY A 213 16.51 -22.68 3.03
CA GLY A 213 15.97 -23.45 1.91
C GLY A 213 14.54 -23.95 2.16
N PHE A 214 13.72 -23.16 2.87
CA PHE A 214 12.39 -23.56 3.38
C PHE A 214 12.42 -24.72 4.39
N ALA A 215 13.57 -25.10 4.94
CA ALA A 215 13.62 -26.10 5.99
C ALA A 215 12.86 -25.65 7.25
N THR A 216 12.23 -26.62 7.91
CA THR A 216 11.50 -26.44 9.17
C THR A 216 12.34 -26.80 10.40
N GLY A 217 13.49 -27.43 10.19
CA GLY A 217 14.54 -27.65 11.19
C GLY A 217 15.63 -26.61 11.05
N PHE A 218 15.91 -25.86 12.11
CA PHE A 218 16.90 -24.79 12.09
C PHE A 218 18.05 -25.09 13.04
N GLU A 219 19.28 -25.08 12.52
CA GLU A 219 20.50 -25.17 13.32
C GLU A 219 20.67 -23.93 14.21
N LYS A 220 20.31 -22.77 13.67
CA LYS A 220 20.36 -21.48 14.37
C LYS A 220 19.14 -21.30 15.27
N LEU A 221 19.35 -20.64 16.42
CA LEU A 221 18.31 -20.42 17.43
C LEU A 221 17.24 -19.44 16.97
N ILE A 222 17.65 -18.43 16.20
CA ILE A 222 16.80 -17.31 15.81
C ILE A 222 16.51 -17.40 14.32
N VAL A 223 15.26 -17.16 13.94
CA VAL A 223 14.83 -17.13 12.54
C VAL A 223 14.21 -15.79 12.24
N PHE A 224 14.74 -15.08 11.25
CA PHE A 224 14.12 -13.88 10.67
C PHE A 224 13.29 -14.30 9.47
N ALA A 225 12.03 -13.89 9.43
CA ALA A 225 11.11 -14.17 8.33
C ALA A 225 10.35 -12.91 7.90
N GLU A 226 10.11 -12.79 6.61
CA GLU A 226 9.16 -11.81 6.07
C GLU A 226 7.73 -12.27 6.37
N ILE A 227 6.89 -11.36 6.82
CA ILE A 227 5.47 -11.59 7.10
C ILE A 227 4.61 -10.59 6.36
N TYR A 228 3.30 -10.85 6.30
CA TYR A 228 2.34 -9.90 5.77
C TYR A 228 1.11 -9.83 6.69
N PRO A 229 1.09 -8.92 7.69
CA PRO A 229 0.05 -8.85 8.73
C PRO A 229 -1.37 -8.67 8.19
N SER A 230 -1.52 -8.11 6.98
CA SER A 230 -2.83 -7.94 6.33
C SER A 230 -3.50 -9.26 5.91
N LEU A 231 -2.83 -10.40 6.08
CA LEU A 231 -3.37 -11.74 5.86
C LEU A 231 -4.30 -12.22 6.98
N PHE A 232 -4.31 -11.53 8.12
CA PHE A 232 -5.08 -11.95 9.29
C PHE A 232 -6.27 -11.03 9.50
N ASP A 233 -7.43 -11.63 9.75
CA ASP A 233 -8.60 -10.90 10.19
C ASP A 233 -8.35 -10.36 11.61
N LEU A 234 -8.52 -9.05 11.78
CA LEU A 234 -8.32 -8.42 13.07
C LEU A 234 -9.49 -8.74 14.00
N SER A 235 -9.17 -9.33 15.15
CA SER A 235 -10.09 -9.52 16.27
C SER A 235 -9.60 -8.71 17.46
N GLY A 236 -10.39 -7.76 17.97
CA GLY A 236 -10.07 -7.03 19.20
C GLY A 236 -10.52 -5.57 19.23
N GLU A 237 -10.40 -4.96 20.41
CA GLU A 237 -10.76 -3.55 20.71
C GLU A 237 -9.55 -2.61 20.73
N ASP A 238 -8.39 -3.02 20.20
CA ASP A 238 -7.18 -2.18 20.20
C ASP A 238 -7.44 -0.84 19.47
N ALA A 239 -7.06 0.27 20.12
CA ALA A 239 -7.36 1.62 19.62
C ALA A 239 -6.58 1.99 18.33
N VAL A 240 -5.47 1.30 18.06
CA VAL A 240 -4.61 1.50 16.89
C VAL A 240 -4.56 0.21 16.07
N LYS A 241 -4.85 0.33 14.76
CA LYS A 241 -4.89 -0.82 13.84
C LYS A 241 -3.56 -1.60 13.80
N ASP A 242 -2.44 -0.87 13.71
CA ASP A 242 -1.10 -1.44 13.60
C ASP A 242 -0.74 -2.26 14.86
N GLN A 243 -1.16 -1.77 16.04
CA GLN A 243 -1.07 -2.51 17.31
C GLN A 243 -1.89 -3.81 17.27
N ALA A 244 -3.15 -3.73 16.81
CA ALA A 244 -4.00 -4.91 16.67
C ALA A 244 -3.40 -5.95 15.72
N GLN A 245 -2.76 -5.48 14.63
CA GLN A 245 -2.12 -6.33 13.62
C GLN A 245 -0.98 -7.14 14.22
N VAL A 246 -0.01 -6.49 14.87
CA VAL A 246 1.15 -7.22 15.44
C VAL A 246 0.73 -8.19 16.55
N ARG A 247 -0.27 -7.84 17.37
CA ARG A 247 -0.84 -8.75 18.37
C ARG A 247 -1.47 -9.97 17.71
N THR A 248 -2.38 -9.75 16.77
CA THR A 248 -3.16 -10.83 16.11
C THR A 248 -2.23 -11.84 15.44
N VAL A 249 -1.19 -11.36 14.75
CA VAL A 249 -0.21 -12.22 14.10
C VAL A 249 0.61 -12.99 15.14
N ALA A 250 1.07 -12.34 16.21
CA ALA A 250 1.87 -12.99 17.24
C ALA A 250 1.09 -14.11 17.93
N GLU A 251 -0.16 -13.86 18.32
CA GLU A 251 -1.06 -14.85 18.92
C GLU A 251 -1.44 -15.97 17.95
N THR A 252 -1.60 -15.65 16.67
CA THR A 252 -1.91 -16.65 15.64
C THR A 252 -0.73 -17.57 15.35
N PHE A 253 0.47 -17.02 15.17
CA PHE A 253 1.68 -17.82 14.98
C PHE A 253 2.02 -18.63 16.21
N ALA A 254 1.82 -18.08 17.40
CA ALA A 254 1.90 -18.79 18.68
C ALA A 254 1.03 -20.05 18.71
N ARG A 255 -0.26 -19.87 18.41
CA ARG A 255 -1.22 -20.97 18.33
C ARG A 255 -0.82 -21.99 17.26
N PHE A 256 -0.38 -21.52 16.09
CA PHE A 256 0.06 -22.38 14.99
C PHE A 256 1.35 -23.14 15.34
N ASP A 257 2.23 -22.57 16.16
CA ASP A 257 3.42 -23.29 16.60
C ASP A 257 3.05 -24.39 17.59
N ALA A 258 2.15 -24.09 18.53
CA ALA A 258 1.68 -25.02 19.55
C ALA A 258 1.08 -26.30 18.94
N ASP A 259 0.32 -26.18 17.85
CA ASP A 259 -0.30 -27.31 17.14
C ASP A 259 0.46 -27.79 15.89
N GLY A 260 1.68 -27.28 15.67
CA GLY A 260 2.60 -27.73 14.61
C GLY A 260 2.30 -27.17 13.22
N ARG A 261 1.27 -26.33 13.07
CA ARG A 261 0.91 -25.68 11.80
C ARG A 261 1.94 -24.65 11.34
N LEU A 262 2.65 -23.99 12.26
CA LEU A 262 3.69 -23.02 11.90
C LEU A 262 4.84 -23.69 11.12
N ALA A 263 5.20 -24.93 11.47
CA ALA A 263 6.15 -25.72 10.72
C ALA A 263 5.69 -25.92 9.27
N MET A 264 4.41 -26.20 9.05
CA MET A 264 3.85 -26.37 7.70
C MET A 264 3.87 -25.07 6.89
N LEU A 265 3.75 -23.91 7.54
CA LEU A 265 3.82 -22.59 6.89
C LEU A 265 5.25 -22.13 6.58
N LEU A 266 6.24 -22.73 7.25
CA LEU A 266 7.67 -22.51 7.01
C LEU A 266 8.22 -23.42 5.90
N ASP A 267 7.56 -24.55 5.66
CA ASP A 267 7.92 -25.50 4.61
C ASP A 267 7.72 -24.90 3.22
N ARG A 268 8.30 -25.54 2.21
CA ARG A 268 8.15 -25.15 0.82
C ARG A 268 6.67 -25.20 0.42
N PRO A 269 6.09 -24.12 -0.14
CA PRO A 269 4.76 -24.18 -0.73
C PRO A 269 4.72 -25.17 -1.90
N ALA A 270 3.78 -26.11 -1.86
CA ALA A 270 3.61 -27.14 -2.91
C ALA A 270 3.34 -26.54 -4.30
N VAL A 271 2.87 -25.29 -4.35
CA VAL A 271 2.63 -24.55 -5.59
C VAL A 271 3.90 -24.14 -6.34
N LEU A 272 5.08 -24.22 -5.71
CA LEU A 272 6.34 -23.80 -6.31
C LEU A 272 7.08 -24.96 -6.97
N SER A 273 7.58 -24.73 -8.19
CA SER A 273 8.54 -25.62 -8.85
C SER A 273 9.94 -25.52 -8.22
N ASP A 274 10.83 -26.47 -8.54
CA ASP A 274 12.21 -26.47 -8.02
C ASP A 274 12.97 -25.20 -8.45
N ASP A 275 12.77 -24.76 -9.70
CA ASP A 275 13.36 -23.53 -10.23
C ASP A 275 12.82 -22.29 -9.49
N GLU A 276 11.53 -22.26 -9.17
CA GLU A 276 10.93 -21.15 -8.43
C GLU A 276 11.44 -21.07 -6.99
N VAL A 277 11.66 -22.22 -6.36
CA VAL A 277 12.30 -22.30 -5.04
C VAL A 277 13.75 -21.83 -5.09
N ALA A 278 14.51 -22.27 -6.09
CA ALA A 278 15.90 -21.82 -6.27
C ALA A 278 15.97 -20.29 -6.42
N VAL A 279 15.05 -19.68 -7.17
CA VAL A 279 15.00 -18.22 -7.34
C VAL A 279 14.55 -17.50 -6.06
N ALA A 280 13.59 -18.07 -5.31
CA ALA A 280 13.17 -17.52 -4.03
C ALA A 280 14.33 -17.50 -3.00
N ILE A 281 15.13 -18.57 -2.97
CA ILE A 281 16.31 -18.70 -2.09
C ILE A 281 17.47 -17.81 -2.58
N ALA A 282 17.63 -17.67 -3.90
CA ALA A 282 18.74 -16.89 -4.45
C ALA A 282 18.53 -15.38 -4.32
N GLU A 283 17.32 -14.86 -4.59
CA GLU A 283 17.11 -13.42 -4.76
C GLU A 283 15.81 -12.86 -4.14
N GLU A 284 14.66 -13.54 -4.31
CA GLU A 284 13.36 -12.90 -4.06
C GLU A 284 12.90 -12.94 -2.60
N GLY A 285 13.27 -13.99 -1.85
CA GLY A 285 12.71 -14.30 -0.55
C GLY A 285 11.28 -14.84 -0.66
N TRP A 286 10.61 -15.02 0.48
CA TRP A 286 9.21 -15.46 0.53
C TRP A 286 8.49 -14.88 1.73
N VAL A 287 7.17 -14.71 1.61
CA VAL A 287 6.31 -14.27 2.72
C VAL A 287 5.80 -15.50 3.46
N LEU A 288 6.01 -15.56 4.76
CA LEU A 288 5.62 -16.70 5.58
C LEU A 288 4.11 -16.99 5.50
N GLY A 289 3.77 -18.23 5.16
CA GLY A 289 2.40 -18.71 4.99
C GLY A 289 1.76 -18.48 3.62
N ILE A 290 2.33 -17.65 2.75
CA ILE A 290 1.81 -17.49 1.37
C ILE A 290 2.06 -18.77 0.57
N GLY A 291 1.03 -19.26 -0.13
CA GLY A 291 1.12 -20.42 -1.03
C GLY A 291 0.63 -21.74 -0.42
N HIS A 292 0.24 -21.75 0.86
CA HIS A 292 -0.23 -22.94 1.58
C HIS A 292 -1.76 -23.06 1.62
N ARG A 293 -2.43 -22.89 0.47
CA ARG A 293 -3.91 -22.84 0.38
C ARG A 293 -4.61 -24.16 0.68
N GLU A 294 -3.89 -25.26 0.49
CA GLU A 294 -4.41 -26.63 0.67
C GLU A 294 -4.29 -27.13 2.11
N LEU A 295 -3.76 -26.31 3.02
CA LEU A 295 -3.76 -26.63 4.44
C LEU A 295 -5.20 -26.52 4.99
N GLU A 296 -5.99 -27.57 4.78
CA GLU A 296 -7.13 -27.93 5.62
C GLU A 296 -6.61 -28.88 6.70
N ILE A 297 -6.88 -28.60 7.98
CA ILE A 297 -6.46 -29.50 9.06
C ILE A 297 -7.65 -29.84 9.95
N ALA A 298 -7.83 -31.14 10.16
CA ALA A 298 -8.88 -31.77 10.95
C ALA A 298 -8.98 -31.16 12.36
N GLY A 299 -10.06 -30.44 12.62
CA GLY A 299 -10.37 -29.87 13.94
C GLY A 299 -11.02 -28.48 13.91
N GLY A 300 -12.09 -28.30 13.13
CA GLY A 300 -12.93 -27.09 13.11
C GLY A 300 -13.12 -26.54 11.69
N ASP A 301 -14.37 -26.17 11.37
CA ASP A 301 -14.90 -25.79 10.04
C ASP A 301 -14.30 -24.51 9.39
N THR A 302 -13.11 -24.06 9.78
CA THR A 302 -12.53 -22.80 9.31
C THR A 302 -11.21 -23.06 8.58
N PRO A 303 -11.09 -22.66 7.30
CA PRO A 303 -9.80 -22.61 6.62
C PRO A 303 -8.80 -21.86 7.49
N LEU A 304 -7.59 -22.42 7.60
CA LEU A 304 -6.45 -21.88 8.36
C LEU A 304 -6.09 -20.43 8.03
N TRP A 305 -6.49 -20.02 6.84
CA TRP A 305 -6.15 -18.81 6.16
C TRP A 305 -7.46 -18.23 5.62
N PRO A 306 -7.75 -16.92 5.74
CA PRO A 306 -8.97 -16.39 5.15
C PRO A 306 -9.00 -16.78 3.67
N ALA A 307 -10.03 -17.55 3.30
CA ALA A 307 -10.25 -18.07 1.97
C ALA A 307 -10.29 -16.90 0.98
N GLY A 308 -9.15 -16.63 0.38
CA GLY A 308 -8.95 -15.50 -0.50
C GLY A 308 -7.46 -15.34 -0.78
N HIS A 309 -6.96 -15.62 -1.98
CA HIS A 309 -7.48 -15.00 -3.17
C HIS A 309 -6.80 -15.57 -4.41
N LEU A 310 -7.53 -15.62 -5.52
CA LEU A 310 -7.05 -15.94 -6.88
C LEU A 310 -5.68 -15.31 -7.20
N PRO A 311 -4.85 -15.94 -8.06
CA PRO A 311 -3.66 -15.30 -8.60
C PRO A 311 -4.01 -13.93 -9.16
N HIS A 312 -3.06 -12.99 -9.10
CA HIS A 312 -3.15 -11.73 -9.83
C HIS A 312 -3.67 -12.01 -11.25
N LYS A 313 -4.73 -11.33 -11.72
CA LYS A 313 -5.22 -11.41 -13.13
C LYS A 313 -4.24 -10.77 -14.12
N GLY A 314 -2.94 -10.89 -13.85
CA GLY A 314 -1.85 -10.64 -14.75
C GLY A 314 -0.91 -11.82 -14.63
N ARG A 315 -1.17 -12.90 -15.37
CA ARG A 315 -0.04 -13.64 -15.93
C ARG A 315 0.65 -12.63 -16.84
N GLU A 316 1.66 -11.92 -16.33
CA GLU A 316 2.78 -11.57 -17.20
C GLU A 316 3.27 -12.93 -17.72
N ARG A 317 3.07 -13.16 -19.02
CA ARG A 317 3.42 -14.43 -19.64
C ARG A 317 4.91 -14.62 -19.42
N THR A 318 5.28 -15.59 -18.58
CA THR A 318 6.60 -16.20 -18.66
C THR A 318 6.70 -16.79 -20.05
N ALA A 319 7.55 -16.19 -20.89
CA ALA A 319 7.97 -16.78 -22.14
C ALA A 319 8.84 -18.00 -21.80
N THR A 320 8.18 -19.14 -21.58
CA THR A 320 8.80 -20.44 -21.74
C THR A 320 9.10 -20.61 -23.22
N GLY A 321 10.39 -20.55 -23.59
CA GLY A 321 10.81 -20.78 -24.97
C GLY A 321 12.10 -20.07 -25.36
N ILE A 322 13.21 -20.34 -24.66
CA ILE A 322 14.52 -20.23 -25.30
C ILE A 322 15.09 -21.64 -25.34
N VAL A 323 15.06 -22.22 -26.55
CA VAL A 323 15.79 -23.42 -26.93
C VAL A 323 17.29 -23.10 -26.86
N PRO A 324 18.14 -23.95 -26.27
CA PRO A 324 19.58 -23.69 -26.27
C PRO A 324 20.13 -23.96 -27.67
N THR A 325 20.66 -22.92 -28.33
CA THR A 325 21.56 -23.11 -29.47
C THR A 325 22.95 -23.35 -28.94
N SER A 326 23.41 -24.58 -29.21
CA SER A 326 24.76 -25.10 -29.07
C SER A 326 25.78 -24.34 -29.92
N ASP A 327 27.02 -24.30 -29.39
CA ASP A 327 28.30 -24.02 -30.05
C ASP A 327 28.50 -22.56 -30.50
N VAL A 328 29.62 -21.88 -30.23
CA VAL A 328 30.98 -22.20 -30.69
C VAL A 328 32.04 -21.47 -29.83
N ASP A 329 33.11 -22.21 -29.51
CA ASP A 329 34.52 -21.88 -29.25
C ASP A 329 34.99 -20.97 -28.11
N SER A 330 35.47 -21.67 -27.08
CA SER A 330 36.82 -21.59 -26.52
C SER A 330 37.79 -20.55 -27.10
N LEU A 331 38.36 -19.72 -26.22
CA LEU A 331 39.79 -19.38 -26.25
C LEU A 331 40.28 -19.09 -24.82
N SER A 332 41.03 -20.05 -24.29
CA SER A 332 41.88 -19.95 -23.12
C SER A 332 43.11 -19.07 -23.39
N VAL A 333 43.48 -18.17 -22.47
CA VAL A 333 44.90 -17.78 -22.29
C VAL A 333 45.20 -17.56 -20.80
N ASN A 334 46.32 -18.17 -20.39
CA ASN A 334 46.90 -18.27 -19.06
C ASN A 334 47.52 -16.98 -18.50
N ALA A 335 47.47 -16.90 -17.17
CA ALA A 335 48.51 -16.54 -16.18
C ALA A 335 49.63 -15.53 -16.52
N GLY A 336 49.88 -14.59 -15.60
CA GLY A 336 51.18 -13.91 -15.52
C GLY A 336 51.30 -12.79 -14.48
N ALA A 337 51.86 -13.14 -13.32
CA ALA A 337 52.86 -12.39 -12.53
C ALA A 337 52.49 -11.15 -11.69
N ALA A 338 52.98 -11.23 -10.45
CA ALA A 338 53.03 -10.25 -9.38
C ALA A 338 53.91 -9.03 -9.68
N VAL A 339 53.59 -7.90 -9.02
CA VAL A 339 54.57 -6.91 -8.57
C VAL A 339 54.15 -6.37 -7.20
N SER A 340 55.06 -6.51 -6.25
CA SER A 340 55.11 -5.88 -4.93
C SER A 340 55.33 -4.38 -5.02
N ASP A 341 54.78 -3.59 -4.10
CA ASP A 341 55.55 -2.47 -3.54
C ASP A 341 55.09 -2.12 -2.12
N HIS A 342 56.08 -2.17 -1.22
CA HIS A 342 56.02 -1.66 0.14
C HIS A 342 56.27 -0.15 0.13
N VAL A 343 55.41 0.62 0.78
CA VAL A 343 55.78 1.93 1.32
C VAL A 343 55.30 2.02 2.76
N ALA A 344 56.26 2.18 3.67
CA ALA A 344 56.06 2.42 5.08
C ALA A 344 55.62 3.86 5.34
N VAL A 345 54.65 4.07 6.24
CA VAL A 345 54.44 5.37 6.90
C VAL A 345 54.13 5.16 8.39
N SER A 346 54.76 5.99 9.19
CA SER A 346 55.00 5.96 10.63
C SER A 346 53.79 6.09 11.55
N GLU A 347 53.89 5.45 12.72
CA GLU A 347 53.12 5.74 13.93
C GLU A 347 53.35 7.17 14.42
N ALA A 348 52.26 7.90 14.66
CA ALA A 348 52.22 9.05 15.55
C ALA A 348 50.90 9.07 16.31
N ALA A 349 50.97 8.67 17.59
CA ALA A 349 49.86 8.73 18.53
C ALA A 349 49.38 10.18 18.73
N THR A 350 48.09 10.44 18.51
CA THR A 350 47.43 11.67 18.98
C THR A 350 46.16 11.32 19.76
N ARG A 351 46.16 11.72 21.03
CA ARG A 351 45.07 11.55 21.98
C ARG A 351 43.91 12.48 21.59
N HIS A 352 42.70 11.94 21.39
CA HIS A 352 41.50 12.75 21.24
C HIS A 352 40.90 13.10 22.61
N THR A 353 40.84 14.39 22.90
CA THR A 353 40.10 14.98 24.04
C THR A 353 38.63 15.15 23.65
N PRO A 354 37.65 14.79 24.49
CA PRO A 354 36.24 14.90 24.16
C PRO A 354 35.75 16.36 24.24
N LEU A 355 35.14 16.85 23.16
CA LEU A 355 34.45 18.15 23.11
C LEU A 355 32.94 17.93 23.15
N SER A 356 32.36 18.01 24.35
CA SER A 356 30.99 18.52 24.55
C SER A 356 30.78 18.79 26.05
N PRO A 357 30.28 19.99 26.44
CA PRO A 357 30.06 20.33 27.84
C PRO A 357 28.82 19.61 28.39
N ARG A 358 28.80 19.37 29.71
CA ARG A 358 27.70 18.75 30.44
C ARG A 358 26.51 19.72 30.53
N VAL A 359 25.30 19.18 30.35
CA VAL A 359 24.02 19.90 30.48
C VAL A 359 23.86 20.40 31.93
N GLY A 360 23.91 21.71 32.13
CA GLY A 360 23.75 22.29 33.48
C GLY A 360 23.90 23.81 33.59
N GLU A 361 24.54 24.48 32.63
CA GLU A 361 24.81 25.93 32.72
C GLU A 361 24.51 26.66 31.41
N MET A 362 23.23 26.94 31.10
CA MET A 362 22.89 27.90 30.04
C MET A 362 21.68 28.77 30.44
N SER A 363 21.80 30.05 30.12
CA SER A 363 20.96 31.19 30.52
C SER A 363 19.58 31.20 29.83
N ARG A 364 18.62 31.93 30.42
CA ARG A 364 17.22 32.12 29.94
C ARG A 364 17.08 32.72 28.52
N SER A 365 18.16 33.04 27.83
CA SER A 365 18.17 33.48 26.42
C SER A 365 18.23 32.35 25.39
N ASP A 366 18.43 31.09 25.81
CA ASP A 366 18.56 29.94 24.89
C ASP A 366 17.28 29.11 24.71
N ARG A 367 16.11 29.70 24.95
CA ARG A 367 14.86 29.14 24.42
C ARG A 367 14.78 29.51 22.95
N GLY A 368 15.10 28.54 22.09
CA GLY A 368 15.14 28.63 20.64
C GLY A 368 13.99 29.47 20.05
N GLY A 369 14.32 30.71 19.70
CA GLY A 369 13.71 31.36 18.57
C GLY A 369 14.39 30.81 17.33
N TYR A 370 13.63 30.27 16.39
CA TYR A 370 14.15 29.99 15.06
C TYR A 370 14.82 31.27 14.56
N PRO A 371 16.06 31.22 14.04
CA PRO A 371 16.59 32.36 13.31
C PRO A 371 15.59 32.67 12.21
N HIS A 372 15.14 33.93 12.15
CA HIS A 372 14.24 34.40 11.12
C HIS A 372 15.05 34.34 9.80
N ALA A 373 15.07 33.17 9.17
CA ALA A 373 15.46 33.04 7.79
C ALA A 373 14.60 34.06 7.04
N ALA A 374 15.25 34.95 6.28
CA ALA A 374 14.57 35.86 5.39
C ALA A 374 13.50 35.06 4.65
N ALA A 375 12.24 35.48 4.78
CA ALA A 375 11.09 34.74 4.28
C ALA A 375 11.27 34.47 2.78
N CYS A 376 11.79 33.29 2.42
CA CYS A 376 11.60 32.71 1.10
C CYS A 376 10.14 32.23 1.09
N SER A 377 9.22 33.17 0.96
CA SER A 377 7.84 32.84 0.68
C SER A 377 7.82 32.13 -0.66
N LEU A 378 7.50 30.83 -0.65
CA LEU A 378 7.16 30.14 -1.88
C LEU A 378 6.09 30.98 -2.61
N ASP A 379 6.33 31.20 -3.90
CA ASP A 379 5.44 31.95 -4.76
C ASP A 379 4.32 31.02 -5.22
N TYR A 380 3.17 31.14 -4.55
CA TYR A 380 1.95 30.45 -4.90
C TYR A 380 0.77 31.30 -4.47
N ILE A 381 -0.33 31.15 -5.19
CA ILE A 381 -1.58 31.85 -4.87
C ILE A 381 -2.09 31.32 -3.53
N ARG A 382 -2.26 32.23 -2.57
CA ARG A 382 -2.79 31.91 -1.23
C ARG A 382 -4.25 32.25 -1.07
N ASP A 383 -4.83 32.97 -2.03
CA ASP A 383 -6.24 33.29 -2.08
C ASP A 383 -7.02 32.10 -2.67
N PRO A 384 -7.85 31.38 -1.89
CA PRO A 384 -8.63 30.27 -2.39
C PRO A 384 -9.55 30.67 -3.54
N ALA A 385 -10.16 31.86 -3.50
CA ALA A 385 -11.06 32.31 -4.55
C ALA A 385 -10.32 32.46 -5.88
N GLU A 386 -9.10 32.98 -5.82
CA GLU A 386 -8.21 33.12 -6.97
C GLU A 386 -7.74 31.76 -7.51
N ILE A 387 -7.42 30.79 -6.64
CA ILE A 387 -7.08 29.41 -7.06
C ILE A 387 -8.24 28.79 -7.84
N TYR A 388 -9.48 28.91 -7.33
CA TYR A 388 -10.67 28.38 -7.99
C TYR A 388 -10.94 29.10 -9.31
N ARG A 389 -10.81 30.43 -9.33
CA ARG A 389 -10.99 31.24 -10.55
C ARG A 389 -10.01 30.83 -11.63
N GLN A 390 -8.73 30.70 -11.30
CA GLN A 390 -7.70 30.26 -12.25
C GLN A 390 -7.92 28.82 -12.68
N SER A 391 -8.18 27.90 -11.74
CA SER A 391 -8.45 26.49 -12.07
C SER A 391 -9.60 26.32 -13.06
N PHE A 392 -10.72 27.02 -12.85
CA PHE A 392 -11.86 26.96 -13.77
C PHE A 392 -11.63 27.70 -15.08
N ALA A 393 -10.78 28.74 -15.11
CA ALA A 393 -10.36 29.36 -16.36
C ALA A 393 -9.53 28.39 -17.20
N THR A 394 -8.51 27.76 -16.60
CA THR A 394 -7.66 26.76 -17.26
C THR A 394 -8.49 25.59 -17.80
N ILE A 395 -9.45 25.06 -17.03
CA ILE A 395 -10.31 23.98 -17.52
C ILE A 395 -11.14 24.40 -18.74
N ARG A 396 -11.64 25.64 -18.79
CA ARG A 396 -12.38 26.14 -19.97
C ARG A 396 -11.51 26.30 -21.20
N GLU A 397 -10.22 26.56 -21.02
CA GLU A 397 -9.26 26.71 -22.11
C GLU A 397 -8.78 25.35 -22.64
N GLU A 398 -8.66 24.35 -21.75
CA GLU A 398 -8.06 23.05 -22.09
C GLU A 398 -9.07 21.95 -22.42
N ALA A 399 -10.30 22.01 -21.89
CA ALA A 399 -11.33 21.00 -22.13
C ALA A 399 -12.25 21.39 -23.29
N ASP A 400 -12.57 20.41 -24.14
CA ASP A 400 -13.60 20.56 -25.18
C ASP A 400 -15.00 20.59 -24.54
N LEU A 401 -15.41 21.79 -24.11
CA LEU A 401 -16.69 22.05 -23.43
C LEU A 401 -17.82 22.41 -24.40
N ASP A 402 -17.51 22.83 -25.62
CA ASP A 402 -18.47 23.31 -26.63
C ASP A 402 -19.44 22.20 -27.07
N ARG A 403 -19.05 20.94 -26.92
CA ARG A 403 -19.91 19.78 -27.15
C ARG A 403 -21.01 19.57 -26.11
N PHE A 404 -20.95 20.24 -24.96
CA PHE A 404 -21.96 20.13 -23.92
C PHE A 404 -22.94 21.30 -23.96
N PRO A 405 -24.24 21.06 -23.71
CA PRO A 405 -25.19 22.13 -23.44
C PRO A 405 -24.68 23.07 -22.34
N ALA A 406 -24.90 24.37 -22.49
CA ALA A 406 -24.41 25.39 -21.55
C ALA A 406 -24.80 25.09 -20.09
N VAL A 407 -25.99 24.53 -19.88
CA VAL A 407 -26.51 24.13 -18.56
C VAL A 407 -25.70 22.99 -17.91
N LEU A 408 -25.09 22.11 -18.70
CA LEU A 408 -24.32 20.95 -18.22
C LEU A 408 -22.83 21.28 -18.02
N GLN A 409 -22.32 22.32 -18.67
CA GLN A 409 -20.90 22.72 -18.57
C GLN A 409 -20.42 22.93 -17.13
N PRO A 410 -21.18 23.56 -16.20
CA PRO A 410 -20.82 23.64 -14.78
C PRO A 410 -20.49 22.29 -14.15
N LEU A 411 -21.29 21.27 -14.48
CA LEU A 411 -21.09 19.92 -13.96
C LEU A 411 -19.80 19.31 -14.52
N VAL A 412 -19.60 19.39 -15.83
CA VAL A 412 -18.39 18.84 -16.49
C VAL A 412 -17.12 19.51 -15.97
N ILE A 413 -17.12 20.84 -15.81
CA ILE A 413 -15.99 21.59 -15.24
C ILE A 413 -15.67 21.09 -13.82
N ARG A 414 -16.69 20.88 -12.97
CA ARG A 414 -16.47 20.37 -11.60
C ARG A 414 -15.96 18.94 -11.59
N LEU A 415 -16.41 18.09 -12.53
CA LEU A 415 -15.87 16.73 -12.67
C LEU A 415 -14.38 16.76 -13.01
N ILE A 416 -13.98 17.56 -14.01
CA ILE A 416 -12.59 17.72 -14.42
C ILE A 416 -11.75 18.30 -13.27
N HIS A 417 -12.25 19.33 -12.59
CA HIS A 417 -11.58 19.93 -11.44
C HIS A 417 -11.33 18.92 -10.32
N ALA A 418 -12.31 18.06 -10.04
CA ALA A 418 -12.22 17.06 -8.97
C ALA A 418 -11.19 15.96 -9.26
N CYS A 419 -10.81 15.74 -10.52
CA CYS A 419 -9.92 14.65 -10.92
C CYS A 419 -8.64 15.08 -11.64
N GLY A 420 -8.53 16.34 -12.05
CA GLY A 420 -7.37 16.89 -12.78
C GLY A 420 -7.17 16.32 -14.18
N MET A 421 -8.24 15.87 -14.86
CA MET A 421 -8.16 15.22 -16.18
C MET A 421 -9.10 15.91 -17.17
N VAL A 422 -8.57 16.76 -18.06
CA VAL A 422 -9.36 17.52 -19.05
C VAL A 422 -10.01 16.62 -20.11
N ASP A 423 -9.34 15.51 -20.43
CA ASP A 423 -9.81 14.45 -21.33
C ASP A 423 -10.96 13.62 -20.74
N LEU A 424 -11.34 13.86 -19.47
CA LEU A 424 -12.53 13.23 -18.88
C LEU A 424 -13.79 13.57 -19.66
N ALA A 425 -13.84 14.77 -20.25
CA ALA A 425 -14.97 15.22 -21.04
C ALA A 425 -15.33 14.21 -22.16
N ASP A 426 -14.36 13.46 -22.70
CA ASP A 426 -14.59 12.48 -23.78
C ASP A 426 -15.46 11.29 -23.36
N ASP A 427 -15.45 11.00 -22.05
CA ASP A 427 -16.18 9.88 -21.46
C ASP A 427 -17.51 10.27 -20.83
N VAL A 428 -17.80 11.58 -20.68
CA VAL A 428 -19.06 12.03 -20.07
C VAL A 428 -20.23 11.72 -21.01
N ARG A 429 -21.25 11.03 -20.48
CA ARG A 429 -22.51 10.76 -21.15
C ARG A 429 -23.66 11.23 -20.27
N TRP A 430 -24.71 11.74 -20.90
CA TRP A 430 -25.86 12.29 -20.20
C TRP A 430 -27.15 12.03 -21.00
N SER A 431 -28.28 12.04 -20.31
CA SER A 431 -29.59 12.16 -20.94
C SER A 431 -30.03 13.63 -21.00
N GLU A 432 -30.93 13.95 -21.92
CA GLU A 432 -31.57 15.27 -21.98
C GLU A 432 -32.27 15.59 -20.63
N GLY A 433 -32.15 16.84 -20.18
CA GLY A 433 -32.77 17.33 -18.94
C GLY A 433 -32.17 16.82 -17.62
N ALA A 434 -31.06 16.06 -17.64
CA ALA A 434 -30.50 15.45 -16.44
C ALA A 434 -30.02 16.47 -15.39
N PHE A 435 -29.44 17.59 -15.83
CA PHE A 435 -28.98 18.64 -14.92
C PHE A 435 -30.16 19.32 -14.23
N GLU A 436 -31.17 19.69 -15.01
CA GLU A 436 -32.36 20.39 -14.56
C GLU A 436 -33.20 19.51 -13.63
N ALA A 437 -33.36 18.22 -13.95
CA ALA A 437 -34.07 17.27 -13.09
C ALA A 437 -33.39 17.12 -11.73
N GLY A 438 -32.06 17.01 -11.71
CA GLY A 438 -31.29 16.93 -10.48
C GLY A 438 -31.34 18.21 -9.64
N ALA A 439 -31.14 19.38 -10.26
CA ALA A 439 -31.21 20.68 -9.60
C ALA A 439 -32.61 20.92 -9.00
N ALA A 440 -33.66 20.70 -9.79
CA ALA A 440 -35.05 20.88 -9.34
C ALA A 440 -35.44 19.91 -8.22
N ALA A 441 -34.87 18.69 -8.18
CA ALA A 441 -35.08 17.75 -7.08
C ALA A 441 -34.46 18.28 -5.78
N LEU A 442 -33.22 18.77 -5.82
CA LEU A 442 -32.55 19.36 -4.65
C LEU A 442 -33.28 20.62 -4.16
N GLU A 443 -33.77 21.46 -5.06
CA GLU A 443 -34.56 22.65 -4.69
C GLU A 443 -35.86 22.28 -3.96
N LYS A 444 -36.45 21.12 -4.28
CA LYS A 444 -37.66 20.59 -3.63
C LYS A 444 -37.37 19.85 -2.31
N GLY A 445 -36.11 19.73 -1.90
CA GLY A 445 -35.73 19.01 -0.68
C GLY A 445 -35.54 17.51 -0.84
N ALA A 446 -35.36 17.02 -2.07
CA ALA A 446 -35.15 15.59 -2.31
C ALA A 446 -33.83 15.10 -1.65
N PRO A 447 -33.82 13.90 -1.05
CA PRO A 447 -32.61 13.35 -0.46
C PRO A 447 -31.58 13.00 -1.54
N VAL A 448 -30.31 13.03 -1.13
CA VAL A 448 -29.17 12.54 -1.91
C VAL A 448 -28.77 11.16 -1.39
N LEU A 449 -29.03 10.13 -2.17
CA LEU A 449 -28.68 8.74 -1.85
C LEU A 449 -27.29 8.42 -2.41
N VAL A 450 -26.37 7.94 -1.57
CA VAL A 450 -24.98 7.74 -1.97
C VAL A 450 -24.47 6.36 -1.60
N ASP A 451 -23.64 5.77 -2.47
CA ASP A 451 -23.17 4.39 -2.34
C ASP A 451 -22.06 4.19 -1.29
N VAL A 452 -21.29 5.24 -0.98
CA VAL A 452 -20.22 5.21 0.02
C VAL A 452 -20.10 6.53 0.78
N GLU A 453 -19.59 6.47 2.01
CA GLU A 453 -19.39 7.64 2.88
C GLU A 453 -18.48 8.70 2.24
N MET A 454 -17.51 8.32 1.40
CA MET A 454 -16.65 9.29 0.73
C MET A 454 -17.44 10.23 -0.20
N VAL A 455 -18.51 9.75 -0.85
CA VAL A 455 -19.39 10.62 -1.65
C VAL A 455 -20.11 11.57 -0.70
N ARG A 456 -20.69 11.05 0.39
CA ARG A 456 -21.37 11.85 1.42
C ARG A 456 -20.50 12.98 1.96
N HIS A 457 -19.25 12.69 2.30
CA HIS A 457 -18.30 13.66 2.83
C HIS A 457 -17.79 14.68 1.79
N GLY A 458 -17.87 14.35 0.50
CA GLY A 458 -17.49 15.27 -0.58
C GLY A 458 -18.59 16.27 -0.96
N VAL A 459 -19.84 16.06 -0.53
CA VAL A 459 -20.93 17.00 -0.80
C VAL A 459 -20.80 18.20 0.14
N ILE A 460 -20.74 19.39 -0.46
CA ILE A 460 -20.58 20.66 0.25
C ILE A 460 -21.96 21.11 0.71
N ARG A 461 -22.27 20.88 1.99
CA ARG A 461 -23.60 21.15 2.57
C ARG A 461 -24.09 22.58 2.34
N ARG A 462 -23.21 23.59 2.40
CA ARG A 462 -23.58 25.00 2.18
C ARG A 462 -23.99 25.34 0.73
N LEU A 463 -23.72 24.46 -0.24
CA LEU A 463 -24.17 24.64 -1.62
C LEU A 463 -25.57 24.05 -1.84
N LEU A 464 -26.08 23.23 -0.92
CA LEU A 464 -27.41 22.67 -1.04
C LEU A 464 -28.46 23.79 -0.91
N PRO A 465 -29.47 23.84 -1.80
CA PRO A 465 -30.47 24.92 -1.82
C PRO A 465 -31.37 24.93 -0.58
N VAL A 466 -31.55 23.76 0.05
CA VAL A 466 -32.22 23.56 1.34
C VAL A 466 -31.43 22.51 2.14
N GLU A 467 -31.87 22.19 3.36
CA GLU A 467 -31.30 21.10 4.17
C GLU A 467 -31.66 19.71 3.62
N ASN A 468 -31.18 19.41 2.41
CA ASN A 468 -31.32 18.11 1.76
C ASN A 468 -30.58 17.05 2.59
N GLU A 469 -31.25 15.95 2.89
CA GLU A 469 -30.63 14.81 3.55
C GLU A 469 -29.60 14.14 2.63
N ILE A 470 -28.47 13.71 3.18
CA ILE A 470 -27.45 12.95 2.45
C ILE A 470 -27.30 11.60 3.13
N LEU A 471 -27.88 10.58 2.52
CA LEU A 471 -28.06 9.25 3.10
C LEU A 471 -27.08 8.25 2.49
N CYS A 472 -26.27 7.65 3.37
CA CYS A 472 -25.40 6.51 3.07
C CYS A 472 -25.73 5.43 4.09
N LEU A 473 -26.31 4.31 3.64
CA LEU A 473 -26.70 3.21 4.54
C LEU A 473 -25.62 2.12 4.62
N LEU A 474 -24.46 2.30 3.99
CA LEU A 474 -23.39 1.31 3.91
C LEU A 474 -22.97 0.72 5.27
N ASN A 475 -23.08 1.52 6.33
CA ASN A 475 -22.74 1.15 7.71
C ASN A 475 -23.96 0.88 8.60
N ASP A 476 -25.18 0.92 8.05
CA ASP A 476 -26.40 0.54 8.76
C ASP A 476 -26.33 -0.95 9.14
N GLU A 477 -26.74 -1.28 10.37
CA GLU A 477 -26.66 -2.63 10.93
C GLU A 477 -27.43 -3.65 10.08
N ARG A 478 -28.48 -3.23 9.35
CA ARG A 478 -29.29 -4.07 8.48
C ARG A 478 -28.57 -4.49 7.19
N VAL A 479 -27.54 -3.77 6.76
CA VAL A 479 -26.87 -4.00 5.46
C VAL A 479 -26.06 -5.29 5.43
N ARG A 480 -25.36 -5.63 6.51
CA ARG A 480 -24.55 -6.86 6.56
C ARG A 480 -25.42 -8.13 6.46
N PRO A 481 -26.51 -8.28 7.24
CA PRO A 481 -27.45 -9.37 7.06
C PRO A 481 -28.07 -9.39 5.66
N LYS A 482 -28.51 -8.23 5.14
CA LYS A 482 -29.11 -8.15 3.80
C LYS A 482 -28.13 -8.58 2.71
N ALA A 483 -26.85 -8.21 2.80
CA ALA A 483 -25.81 -8.62 1.87
C ALA A 483 -25.61 -10.14 1.82
N ALA A 484 -25.64 -10.79 2.99
CA ALA A 484 -25.59 -12.24 3.08
C ALA A 484 -26.86 -12.90 2.51
N GLU A 485 -28.04 -12.36 2.83
CA GLU A 485 -29.35 -12.84 2.35
C GLU A 485 -29.43 -12.85 0.81
N ILE A 486 -28.99 -11.77 0.16
CA ILE A 486 -29.07 -11.63 -1.30
C ILE A 486 -27.83 -12.12 -2.05
N GLY A 487 -26.80 -12.59 -1.33
CA GLY A 487 -25.54 -13.05 -1.92
C GLY A 487 -24.79 -11.97 -2.70
N ASN A 488 -24.82 -10.71 -2.24
CA ASN A 488 -24.25 -9.56 -2.96
C ASN A 488 -23.40 -8.68 -2.02
N THR A 489 -22.79 -7.62 -2.55
CA THR A 489 -21.94 -6.72 -1.77
C THR A 489 -22.76 -5.86 -0.79
N ARG A 490 -22.10 -5.33 0.24
CA ARG A 490 -22.73 -4.33 1.13
C ARG A 490 -23.24 -3.10 0.38
N SER A 491 -22.49 -2.65 -0.62
CA SER A 491 -22.88 -1.49 -1.42
C SER A 491 -24.11 -1.75 -2.28
N ALA A 492 -24.32 -2.98 -2.75
CA ALA A 492 -25.56 -3.41 -3.39
C ALA A 492 -26.69 -3.57 -2.37
N ALA A 493 -26.44 -4.25 -1.25
CA ALA A 493 -27.45 -4.54 -0.23
C ALA A 493 -28.07 -3.29 0.40
N GLN A 494 -27.31 -2.20 0.55
CA GLN A 494 -27.88 -0.95 1.04
C GLN A 494 -28.93 -0.35 0.08
N VAL A 495 -28.84 -0.64 -1.22
CA VAL A 495 -29.77 -0.14 -2.23
C VAL A 495 -31.17 -0.74 -2.01
N ASP A 496 -31.24 -1.97 -1.51
CA ASP A 496 -32.52 -2.60 -1.11
C ASP A 496 -33.16 -1.87 0.08
N LEU A 497 -32.41 -1.06 0.82
CA LEU A 497 -32.91 -0.24 1.93
C LEU A 497 -33.23 1.20 1.50
N TRP A 498 -33.05 1.55 0.22
CA TRP A 498 -33.32 2.89 -0.29
C TRP A 498 -34.77 3.11 -0.73
N ASP A 499 -35.58 2.06 -0.87
CA ASP A 499 -36.91 2.14 -1.48
C ASP A 499 -37.78 3.28 -0.91
N GLU A 500 -37.78 3.46 0.42
CA GLU A 500 -38.56 4.49 1.12
C GLU A 500 -38.12 5.93 0.79
N HIS A 501 -36.89 6.09 0.31
CA HIS A 501 -36.28 7.38 -0.02
C HIS A 501 -36.04 7.56 -1.52
N LEU A 502 -36.28 6.54 -2.35
CA LEU A 502 -35.81 6.50 -3.74
C LEU A 502 -36.64 7.39 -4.69
N GLU A 503 -37.92 7.57 -4.41
CA GLU A 503 -38.81 8.34 -5.27
C GLU A 503 -38.37 9.81 -5.35
N GLY A 504 -38.02 10.25 -6.57
CA GLY A 504 -37.58 11.64 -6.80
C GLY A 504 -36.22 12.01 -6.21
N ALA A 505 -35.48 11.06 -5.63
CA ALA A 505 -34.15 11.32 -5.07
C ALA A 505 -33.09 11.66 -6.11
N VAL A 506 -32.00 12.29 -5.66
CA VAL A 506 -30.75 12.36 -6.41
C VAL A 506 -29.87 11.20 -5.99
N VAL A 507 -29.63 10.24 -6.88
CA VAL A 507 -28.78 9.08 -6.57
C VAL A 507 -27.37 9.30 -7.10
N ALA A 508 -26.35 9.22 -6.25
CA ALA A 508 -24.96 9.38 -6.63
C ALA A 508 -24.11 8.15 -6.27
N ILE A 509 -23.68 7.42 -7.30
CA ILE A 509 -22.86 6.21 -7.16
C ILE A 509 -21.46 6.53 -7.62
N GLY A 510 -20.52 6.64 -6.68
CA GLY A 510 -19.14 7.05 -6.94
C GLY A 510 -18.11 5.94 -6.84
N ASN A 511 -18.45 4.77 -6.27
CA ASN A 511 -17.47 3.73 -6.00
C ASN A 511 -17.90 2.37 -6.56
N ALA A 512 -19.04 1.84 -6.11
CA ALA A 512 -19.38 0.44 -6.26
C ALA A 512 -20.24 0.18 -7.52
N PRO A 513 -19.71 -0.52 -8.55
CA PRO A 513 -20.52 -0.89 -9.71
C PRO A 513 -21.71 -1.79 -9.37
N THR A 514 -21.56 -2.62 -8.34
CA THR A 514 -22.61 -3.49 -7.85
C THR A 514 -23.78 -2.72 -7.24
N ALA A 515 -23.56 -1.51 -6.68
CA ALA A 515 -24.65 -0.64 -6.26
C ALA A 515 -25.44 -0.12 -7.47
N LEU A 516 -24.77 0.24 -8.56
CA LEU A 516 -25.44 0.70 -9.79
C LEU A 516 -26.22 -0.42 -10.46
N PHE A 517 -25.63 -1.61 -10.62
CA PHE A 517 -26.37 -2.78 -11.12
C PHE A 517 -27.59 -3.07 -10.24
N ARG A 518 -27.41 -3.09 -8.91
CA ARG A 518 -28.51 -3.38 -8.00
C ARG A 518 -29.62 -2.35 -8.08
N LEU A 519 -29.29 -1.06 -8.19
CA LEU A 519 -30.28 -0.01 -8.40
C LEU A 519 -31.10 -0.25 -9.66
N LEU A 520 -30.46 -0.61 -10.77
CA LEU A 520 -31.16 -0.90 -12.03
C LEU A 520 -32.04 -2.14 -11.90
N GLU A 521 -31.58 -3.20 -11.25
CA GLU A 521 -32.40 -4.39 -10.92
C GLU A 521 -33.63 -4.02 -10.07
N ARG A 522 -33.46 -3.15 -9.06
CA ARG A 522 -34.56 -2.69 -8.20
C ARG A 522 -35.60 -1.92 -9.00
N ILE A 523 -35.16 -1.02 -9.90
CA ILE A 523 -36.06 -0.26 -10.78
C ILE A 523 -36.79 -1.21 -11.75
N ASP A 524 -36.10 -2.18 -12.33
CA ASP A 524 -36.69 -3.19 -13.21
C ASP A 524 -37.72 -4.06 -12.45
N ALA A 525 -37.51 -4.27 -11.16
CA ALA A 525 -38.44 -4.95 -10.25
C ALA A 525 -39.60 -4.05 -9.75
N GLY A 526 -39.68 -2.80 -10.20
CA GLY A 526 -40.78 -1.87 -9.88
C GLY A 526 -40.54 -0.95 -8.68
N ALA A 527 -39.29 -0.81 -8.22
CA ALA A 527 -38.96 0.20 -7.20
C ALA A 527 -39.25 1.63 -7.71
N PRO A 528 -39.49 2.60 -6.80
CA PRO A 528 -39.69 3.99 -7.17
C PRO A 528 -38.52 4.55 -7.98
N LYS A 529 -38.79 5.54 -8.83
CA LYS A 529 -37.76 6.11 -9.71
C LYS A 529 -37.12 7.36 -9.08
N PRO A 530 -35.79 7.46 -9.03
CA PRO A 530 -35.11 8.69 -8.65
C PRO A 530 -35.29 9.77 -9.72
N ALA A 531 -35.08 11.03 -9.34
CA ALA A 531 -35.12 12.17 -10.26
C ALA A 531 -33.91 12.19 -11.21
N VAL A 532 -32.75 11.73 -10.74
CA VAL A 532 -31.53 11.60 -11.56
C VAL A 532 -30.59 10.54 -10.99
N ILE A 533 -29.87 9.84 -11.86
CA ILE A 533 -28.77 8.93 -11.51
C ILE A 533 -27.43 9.53 -11.95
N LEU A 534 -26.56 9.77 -10.97
CA LEU A 534 -25.18 10.19 -11.12
C LEU A 534 -24.27 8.96 -11.08
N GLY A 535 -24.04 8.36 -12.25
CA GLY A 535 -23.37 7.08 -12.46
C GLY A 535 -21.85 7.21 -12.65
N PHE A 536 -21.13 7.29 -11.54
CA PHE A 536 -19.67 7.43 -11.53
C PHE A 536 -18.90 6.32 -10.80
N PRO A 537 -19.35 5.05 -10.70
CA PRO A 537 -18.51 4.02 -10.09
C PRO A 537 -17.18 3.89 -10.84
N VAL A 538 -16.09 3.86 -10.06
CA VAL A 538 -14.72 3.64 -10.55
C VAL A 538 -14.36 2.18 -10.37
N GLY A 539 -13.64 1.60 -11.32
CA GLY A 539 -13.16 0.25 -11.15
C GLY A 539 -12.71 -0.44 -12.42
N PHE A 540 -12.05 -1.58 -12.23
CA PHE A 540 -11.56 -2.42 -13.31
C PHE A 540 -12.50 -3.58 -13.66
N VAL A 541 -13.49 -3.85 -12.81
CA VAL A 541 -14.45 -4.95 -12.97
C VAL A 541 -15.85 -4.39 -12.72
N GLY A 542 -16.74 -4.52 -13.70
CA GLY A 542 -18.16 -4.12 -13.59
C GLY A 542 -18.42 -2.62 -13.72
N ALA A 543 -17.41 -1.75 -13.55
CA ALA A 543 -17.61 -0.30 -13.61
C ALA A 543 -18.07 0.16 -15.00
N ALA A 544 -17.33 -0.21 -16.05
CA ALA A 544 -17.69 0.13 -17.42
C ALA A 544 -19.06 -0.44 -17.77
N GLU A 545 -19.25 -1.72 -17.47
CA GLU A 545 -20.45 -2.48 -17.77
C GLU A 545 -21.70 -1.91 -17.06
N SER A 546 -21.60 -1.54 -15.78
CA SER A 546 -22.73 -0.96 -15.02
C SER A 546 -23.17 0.39 -15.55
N LYS A 547 -22.21 1.22 -16.00
CA LYS A 547 -22.49 2.54 -16.56
C LYS A 547 -22.98 2.44 -18.00
N ASP A 548 -22.42 1.52 -18.78
CA ASP A 548 -22.88 1.24 -20.14
C ASP A 548 -24.32 0.70 -20.11
N GLU A 549 -24.68 -0.12 -19.12
CA GLU A 549 -26.05 -0.59 -18.89
C GLU A 549 -27.01 0.58 -18.57
N LEU A 550 -26.62 1.50 -17.67
CA LEU A 550 -27.38 2.73 -17.40
C LEU A 550 -27.54 3.59 -18.66
N ILE A 551 -26.47 3.75 -19.43
CA ILE A 551 -26.45 4.59 -20.65
C ILE A 551 -27.34 4.00 -21.74
N ALA A 552 -27.27 2.68 -21.94
CA ALA A 552 -28.01 1.96 -22.96
C ALA A 552 -29.50 1.87 -22.62
N ASN A 553 -29.83 1.66 -21.35
CA ASN A 553 -31.20 1.59 -20.87
C ASN A 553 -31.34 2.37 -19.54
N PRO A 554 -31.72 3.64 -19.57
CA PRO A 554 -31.85 4.43 -18.34
C PRO A 554 -33.19 4.21 -17.61
N ARG A 555 -34.06 3.31 -18.10
CA ARG A 555 -35.41 3.07 -17.54
C ARG A 555 -36.27 4.33 -17.47
N GLY A 556 -36.01 5.31 -18.35
CA GLY A 556 -36.67 6.62 -18.38
C GLY A 556 -36.25 7.56 -17.25
N ILE A 557 -35.13 7.28 -16.57
CA ILE A 557 -34.59 8.11 -15.51
C ILE A 557 -33.46 8.97 -16.07
N PRO A 558 -33.45 10.29 -15.81
CA PRO A 558 -32.35 11.13 -16.22
C PRO A 558 -31.01 10.69 -15.63
N TYR A 559 -29.91 10.82 -16.37
CA TYR A 559 -28.59 10.42 -15.85
C TYR A 559 -27.44 11.30 -16.34
N VAL A 560 -26.36 11.27 -15.56
CA VAL A 560 -25.02 11.67 -15.99
C VAL A 560 -24.04 10.58 -15.55
N ALA A 561 -23.19 10.12 -16.46
CA ALA A 561 -22.24 9.04 -16.21
C ALA A 561 -20.90 9.30 -16.91
N VAL A 562 -19.84 8.63 -16.45
CA VAL A 562 -18.51 8.63 -17.09
C VAL A 562 -18.22 7.23 -17.61
N ARG A 563 -18.10 7.04 -18.93
CA ARG A 563 -17.84 5.73 -19.53
C ARG A 563 -16.52 5.09 -19.09
N GLY A 564 -16.39 3.80 -19.33
CA GLY A 564 -15.17 3.05 -19.07
C GLY A 564 -14.87 2.91 -17.57
N ARG A 565 -13.59 2.90 -17.21
CA ARG A 565 -13.13 2.61 -15.83
C ARG A 565 -13.08 3.83 -14.92
N ARG A 566 -13.07 5.03 -15.50
CA ARG A 566 -12.95 6.31 -14.77
C ARG A 566 -14.23 6.61 -14.00
N GLY A 567 -14.10 7.32 -12.90
CA GLY A 567 -15.17 7.61 -11.96
C GLY A 567 -14.59 8.02 -10.63
N GLY A 568 -15.34 7.83 -9.55
CA GLY A 568 -14.84 7.98 -8.20
C GLY A 568 -15.75 8.84 -7.34
N SER A 569 -15.58 8.70 -6.03
CA SER A 569 -16.39 9.46 -5.07
C SER A 569 -16.22 10.97 -5.20
N ALA A 570 -15.03 11.45 -5.60
CA ALA A 570 -14.78 12.87 -5.87
C ALA A 570 -15.59 13.40 -7.07
N MET A 571 -15.74 12.60 -8.13
CA MET A 571 -16.57 12.95 -9.29
C MET A 571 -18.06 12.94 -8.92
N ALA A 572 -18.52 11.90 -8.22
CA ALA A 572 -19.91 11.81 -7.79
C ALA A 572 -20.32 12.97 -6.88
N SER A 573 -19.50 13.32 -5.89
CA SER A 573 -19.78 14.47 -5.03
C SER A 573 -19.66 15.80 -5.77
N ALA A 574 -18.70 15.95 -6.69
CA ALA A 574 -18.57 17.13 -7.53
C ALA A 574 -19.80 17.36 -8.42
N ALA A 575 -20.40 16.29 -8.95
CA ALA A 575 -21.65 16.35 -9.71
C ALA A 575 -22.82 16.80 -8.83
N VAL A 576 -22.99 16.24 -7.63
CA VAL A 576 -24.02 16.71 -6.67
C VAL A 576 -23.81 18.19 -6.34
N ASN A 577 -22.57 18.61 -6.08
CA ASN A 577 -22.24 20.02 -5.82
C ASN A 577 -22.56 20.94 -7.02
N ALA A 578 -22.40 20.45 -8.25
CA ALA A 578 -22.76 21.18 -9.46
C ALA A 578 -24.27 21.37 -9.59
N LEU A 579 -25.06 20.33 -9.31
CA LEU A 579 -26.52 20.41 -9.31
C LEU A 579 -27.02 21.37 -8.24
N ALA A 580 -26.36 21.39 -7.08
CA ALA A 580 -26.77 22.18 -5.93
C ALA A 580 -26.48 23.69 -6.07
N GLY A 581 -25.30 24.06 -6.60
CA GLY A 581 -24.86 25.47 -6.63
C GLY A 581 -24.05 25.86 -7.86
N GLY A 582 -24.05 25.07 -8.93
CA GLY A 582 -23.28 25.32 -10.15
C GLY A 582 -21.78 25.45 -9.91
N LEU A 583 -21.15 26.44 -10.56
CA LEU A 583 -19.73 26.77 -10.39
C LEU A 583 -19.44 27.66 -9.17
N GLY A 584 -20.43 27.91 -8.30
CA GLY A 584 -20.35 28.85 -7.19
C GLY A 584 -18.99 28.85 -6.49
N THR A 585 -18.42 30.05 -6.32
CA THR A 585 -17.08 30.23 -5.75
C THR A 585 -17.08 29.74 -4.30
N ASN A 586 -16.14 28.86 -3.98
CA ASN A 586 -15.83 28.53 -2.61
C ASN A 586 -15.17 29.75 -1.94
N VAL A 587 -15.99 30.71 -1.52
CA VAL A 587 -15.64 31.79 -0.59
C VAL A 587 -16.36 31.54 0.71
#